data_AF-A0A6S7FUG9-F1
#
_entry.id   AF-A0A6S7FUG9-F1
#
_cell.length_a   1.000
_cell.length_b   1.000
_cell.length_c   1.000
_cell.angle_alpha   90.00
_cell.angle_beta   90.00
_cell.angle_gamma   90.00
#
_symmetry.space_group_name_H-M   'P 1'
#
loop_
_entity.id
_entity.type
_entity.pdbx_description
1 polymer ?
#
loop_
_entity_poly.entity_id
_entity_poly.type
_entity_poly.pdbx_seq_one_letter_code
_entity_poly.pdbx_strand_id
1 'polypeptide(L)'
;MGEDTLNDDVLMAVKAKLQNAKLPIYKIVSDNIDHEVYARIQTKDHNNLSIHWTHQYAVRDKVVNPTLETSSPQVDPDDLQLSALLPDRGVQQNMVHQWAVFVSRIVTKYIPAFQNFQKDVIWHIPHEFSNEMSVKSDMTEFDMFTKEESAGEIGTSRASMNRCGKTNAAKGVHGHYNEYKDFHSREIEAHVCASFMDMCEMVNIEDVNMKLNEKKFPCRSPECNNTYTIHSKRVRHEVMNHDLKMEVYVEDERDKFGYYYCQFPSCGLVFSTKQTQKRHERQFHPNGNFYAPQIEQEITTGFEEDFMFNYHQAKLMFGLILMAFEDAVKEGDGQRLFEIYKLFLLLKKANGHTKYAYATLLYLVKICSIFSEYEANRLKWNRFYNNHGGKGKNIPLDLKKEHQNKQLKKMWRALGPNLNEKNAARLAGTLDSVECIMQSVDKDCKVTERKSHRAVPKKEEAVYQLFQFQVKPFAMHGLQRFT
;
A
#
# COMPACT_ATOMS: atom_id res chain seq x y z
N MET A 1 42.69 32.42 -9.17
CA MET A 1 43.25 31.06 -9.06
C MET A 1 43.83 30.95 -7.65
N GLY A 2 43.11 30.26 -6.78
CA GLY A 2 43.64 29.77 -5.51
C GLY A 2 43.15 28.34 -5.44
N GLU A 3 44.02 27.39 -5.76
CA GLU A 3 43.73 25.98 -5.52
C GLU A 3 43.61 25.82 -4.00
N ASP A 4 42.41 25.54 -3.50
CA ASP A 4 42.22 24.97 -2.17
C ASP A 4 42.83 23.56 -2.20
N THR A 5 44.16 23.50 -2.07
CA THR A 5 44.87 22.25 -1.85
C THR A 5 44.49 21.77 -0.46
N LEU A 6 43.64 20.74 -0.40
CA LEU A 6 43.57 19.89 0.78
C LEU A 6 44.99 19.34 1.03
N ASN A 7 45.73 19.98 1.93
CA ASN A 7 47.09 19.57 2.26
C ASN A 7 47.07 18.17 2.88
N ASP A 8 48.05 17.33 2.56
CA ASP A 8 48.14 15.95 3.07
C ASP A 8 48.07 15.87 4.60
N ASP A 9 48.54 16.92 5.29
CA ASP A 9 48.44 17.05 6.75
C ASP A 9 47.00 17.17 7.25
N VAL A 10 46.13 17.88 6.51
CA VAL A 10 44.69 17.97 6.83
C VAL A 10 44.03 16.62 6.61
N LEU A 11 44.37 15.93 5.52
CA LEU A 11 43.84 14.61 5.23
C LEU A 11 44.29 13.58 6.28
N MET A 12 45.55 13.64 6.73
CA MET A 12 46.06 12.81 7.82
C MET A 12 45.40 13.13 9.15
N ALA A 13 45.22 14.41 9.49
CA ALA A 13 44.53 14.83 10.72
C ALA A 13 43.05 14.41 10.74
N VAL A 14 42.37 14.50 9.59
CA VAL A 14 41.01 14.00 9.43
C VAL A 14 41.00 12.47 9.56
N LYS A 15 41.85 11.74 8.86
CA LYS A 15 41.96 10.27 8.99
C LYS A 15 42.21 9.83 10.44
N ALA A 16 43.12 10.50 11.16
CA ALA A 16 43.43 10.21 12.56
C ALA A 16 42.23 10.49 13.49
N LYS A 17 41.48 11.58 13.27
CA LYS A 17 40.23 11.86 14.01
C LYS A 17 39.12 10.86 13.68
N LEU A 18 39.04 10.40 12.44
CA LEU A 18 38.00 9.49 11.97
C LEU A 18 38.25 8.03 12.34
N GLN A 19 39.52 7.61 12.50
CA GLN A 19 39.89 6.23 12.84
C GLN A 19 39.25 5.71 14.14
N ASN A 20 38.93 6.60 15.09
CA ASN A 20 38.32 6.24 16.37
C ASN A 20 36.88 6.77 16.54
N ALA A 21 36.34 7.49 15.56
CA ALA A 21 35.01 8.07 15.64
C ALA A 21 33.97 7.10 15.05
N LYS A 22 32.98 6.69 15.86
CA LYS A 22 31.75 6.09 15.32
C LYS A 22 30.94 7.18 14.63
N LEU A 23 31.25 7.45 13.37
CA LEU A 23 30.52 8.42 12.57
C LEU A 23 29.10 7.93 12.27
N PRO A 24 28.10 8.83 12.30
CA PRO A 24 26.79 8.52 11.77
C PRO A 24 26.87 8.17 10.29
N ILE A 25 25.98 7.27 9.87
CA ILE A 25 25.90 6.83 8.49
C ILE A 25 24.78 7.61 7.81
N TYR A 26 25.07 8.09 6.61
CA TYR A 26 24.15 8.90 5.83
C TYR A 26 23.79 8.24 4.50
N LYS A 27 22.61 8.59 4.01
CA LYS A 27 22.14 8.32 2.66
C LYS A 27 21.99 9.64 1.91
N ILE A 28 22.60 9.72 0.73
CA ILE A 28 22.43 10.88 -0.16
C ILE A 28 21.15 10.67 -0.96
N VAL A 29 20.28 11.67 -0.94
CA VAL A 29 19.06 11.74 -1.75
C VAL A 29 19.21 12.90 -2.70
N SER A 30 19.17 12.62 -4.00
CA SER A 30 19.28 13.62 -5.06
C SER A 30 18.14 13.50 -6.05
N ASP A 31 17.78 14.63 -6.65
CA ASP A 31 16.87 14.69 -7.79
C ASP A 31 17.24 15.89 -8.67
N ASN A 32 16.85 15.82 -9.93
CA ASN A 32 17.00 16.93 -10.86
C ASN A 32 16.04 18.05 -10.46
N ILE A 33 16.49 19.29 -10.65
CA ILE A 33 15.67 20.48 -10.43
C ILE A 33 15.72 21.37 -11.66
N ASP A 34 14.67 21.22 -12.47
CA ASP A 34 14.50 22.03 -13.68
C ASP A 34 13.72 23.31 -13.37
N HIS A 35 14.23 24.45 -13.85
CA HIS A 35 13.59 25.75 -13.67
C HIS A 35 13.63 26.59 -14.95
N GLU A 36 12.47 27.10 -15.35
CA GLU A 36 12.36 28.02 -16.49
C GLU A 36 12.26 29.46 -15.97
N VAL A 37 13.19 30.30 -16.44
CA VAL A 37 13.15 31.75 -16.25
C VAL A 37 12.62 32.37 -17.54
N TYR A 38 11.44 32.96 -17.45
CA TYR A 38 10.80 33.63 -18.58
C TYR A 38 11.28 35.07 -18.69
N ALA A 39 11.76 35.46 -19.87
CA ALA A 39 12.02 36.85 -20.16
C ALA A 39 10.67 37.60 -20.26
N ARG A 40 10.56 38.77 -19.60
CA ARG A 40 9.33 39.59 -19.67
C ARG A 40 9.04 40.06 -21.10
N ILE A 41 10.10 40.32 -21.86
CA ILE A 41 10.08 40.59 -23.30
C ILE A 41 11.22 39.77 -23.89
N GLN A 42 10.91 38.87 -24.82
CA GLN A 42 11.93 38.10 -25.52
C GLN A 42 12.56 38.95 -26.62
N THR A 43 13.88 39.04 -26.60
CA THR A 43 14.68 39.65 -27.68
C THR A 43 15.67 38.62 -28.21
N LYS A 44 16.29 38.89 -29.36
CA LYS A 44 17.31 38.01 -29.95
C LYS A 44 18.42 37.64 -28.93
N ASP A 45 18.76 38.58 -28.07
CA ASP A 45 19.84 38.45 -27.08
C ASP A 45 19.32 38.04 -25.68
N HIS A 46 18.00 38.08 -25.43
CA HIS A 46 17.39 37.74 -24.15
C HIS A 46 16.20 36.80 -24.36
N ASN A 47 16.48 35.50 -24.28
CA ASN A 47 15.50 34.43 -24.43
C ASN A 47 15.13 33.83 -23.07
N ASN A 48 14.12 32.97 -23.04
CA ASN A 48 13.85 32.15 -21.85
C ASN A 48 15.06 31.28 -21.53
N LEU A 49 15.42 31.21 -20.25
CA LEU A 49 16.50 30.37 -19.77
C LEU A 49 15.91 29.11 -19.12
N SER A 50 16.33 27.94 -19.60
CA SER A 50 16.03 26.66 -18.96
C SER A 50 17.24 26.22 -18.15
N ILE A 51 17.08 26.16 -16.84
CA ILE A 51 18.11 25.75 -15.88
C ILE A 51 17.88 24.28 -15.52
N HIS A 52 18.95 23.49 -15.61
CA HIS A 52 18.97 22.06 -15.30
C HIS A 52 20.04 21.80 -14.24
N TRP A 53 19.66 21.77 -12.96
CA TRP A 53 20.57 21.51 -11.84
C TRP A 53 20.21 20.23 -11.09
N THR A 54 21.06 19.81 -10.17
CA THR A 54 20.78 18.70 -9.25
C THR A 54 20.73 19.24 -7.82
N HIS A 55 19.66 18.89 -7.11
CA HIS A 55 19.51 19.23 -5.70
C HIS A 55 19.60 17.96 -4.84
N GLN A 56 20.36 18.03 -3.75
CA GLN A 56 20.71 16.87 -2.93
C GLN A 56 20.72 17.20 -1.44
N TYR A 57 20.46 16.19 -0.62
CA TYR A 57 20.63 16.25 0.83
C TYR A 57 21.13 14.90 1.36
N ALA A 58 21.86 14.91 2.47
CA ALA A 58 22.11 13.72 3.27
C ALA A 58 21.02 13.56 4.32
N VAL A 59 20.51 12.34 4.48
CA VAL A 59 19.69 11.94 5.62
C VAL A 59 20.44 10.89 6.43
N ARG A 60 20.40 11.02 7.75
CA ARG A 60 21.00 10.04 8.65
C ARG A 60 20.19 8.75 8.64
N ASP A 61 20.86 7.62 8.51
CA ASP A 61 20.23 6.30 8.62
C ASP A 61 19.72 6.09 10.05
N LYS A 62 18.46 5.69 10.19
CA LYS A 62 17.82 5.39 11.48
C LYS A 62 18.05 3.94 11.88
N VAL A 63 18.18 3.05 10.90
CA VAL A 63 18.43 1.63 11.10
C VAL A 63 19.80 1.28 10.56
N VAL A 64 20.72 0.92 11.46
CA VAL A 64 22.07 0.45 11.12
C VAL A 64 22.35 -0.76 11.99
N ASN A 65 22.57 -1.91 11.35
CA ASN A 65 22.96 -3.12 12.06
C ASN A 65 24.40 -3.52 11.65
N PRO A 66 25.43 -3.10 12.41
CA PRO A 66 26.82 -3.35 12.06
C PRO A 66 27.27 -4.80 12.24
N THR A 67 26.41 -5.68 12.79
CA THR A 67 26.74 -7.11 12.94
C THR A 67 26.42 -7.93 11.70
N LEU A 68 25.75 -7.33 10.71
CA LEU A 68 25.43 -7.99 9.44
C LEU A 68 26.65 -8.08 8.54
N GLU A 69 26.68 -9.10 7.69
CA GLU A 69 27.79 -9.27 6.74
C GLU A 69 27.88 -8.08 5.77
N THR A 70 29.09 -7.54 5.60
CA THR A 70 29.33 -6.30 4.85
C THR A 70 29.99 -6.50 3.50
N SER A 71 30.66 -7.63 3.29
CA SER A 71 31.74 -7.72 2.29
C SER A 71 31.34 -8.47 1.03
N SER A 72 30.42 -9.43 1.14
CA SER A 72 30.05 -10.30 0.03
C SER A 72 28.57 -10.19 -0.34
N PRO A 73 28.22 -10.32 -1.63
CA PRO A 73 26.84 -10.51 -2.05
C PRO A 73 26.20 -11.70 -1.32
N GLN A 74 24.90 -11.61 -1.05
CA GLN A 74 24.18 -12.67 -0.32
C GLN A 74 24.05 -13.96 -1.15
N VAL A 75 23.78 -13.82 -2.45
CA VAL A 75 23.58 -14.93 -3.38
C VAL A 75 24.10 -14.48 -4.75
N ASP A 76 24.77 -15.37 -5.48
CA ASP A 76 25.14 -15.09 -6.88
C ASP A 76 23.87 -14.80 -7.71
N PRO A 77 23.83 -13.75 -8.54
CA PRO A 77 22.68 -13.46 -9.39
C PRO A 77 22.23 -14.64 -10.26
N ASP A 78 23.14 -15.52 -10.67
CA ASP A 78 22.82 -16.70 -11.48
C ASP A 78 22.14 -17.81 -10.65
N ASP A 79 22.37 -17.85 -9.34
CA ASP A 79 21.76 -18.80 -8.41
C ASP A 79 20.45 -18.29 -7.78
N LEU A 80 20.10 -17.03 -8.03
CA LEU A 80 18.93 -16.38 -7.43
C LEU A 80 17.62 -16.99 -7.93
N GLN A 81 16.93 -17.68 -7.02
CA GLN A 81 15.64 -18.28 -7.31
C GLN A 81 14.53 -17.25 -7.46
N LEU A 82 13.66 -17.42 -8.46
CA LEU A 82 12.54 -16.52 -8.70
C LEU A 82 11.54 -16.47 -7.52
N SER A 83 11.45 -17.54 -6.74
CA SER A 83 10.67 -17.59 -5.49
C SER A 83 11.12 -16.55 -4.45
N ALA A 84 12.40 -16.14 -4.45
CA ALA A 84 12.86 -15.05 -3.61
C ALA A 84 12.32 -13.68 -4.03
N LEU A 85 11.94 -13.52 -5.31
CA LEU A 85 11.51 -12.26 -5.91
C LEU A 85 9.99 -12.13 -6.04
N LEU A 86 9.27 -13.26 -6.07
CA LEU A 86 7.82 -13.31 -6.22
C LEU A 86 7.10 -13.55 -4.88
N PRO A 87 5.83 -13.15 -4.75
CA PRO A 87 5.07 -13.37 -3.53
C PRO A 87 4.77 -14.86 -3.34
N ASP A 88 5.46 -15.48 -2.38
CA ASP A 88 5.18 -16.84 -1.93
C ASP A 88 3.94 -16.92 -1.03
N ARG A 89 3.62 -18.13 -0.55
CA ARG A 89 2.46 -18.37 0.32
C ARG A 89 2.56 -17.61 1.65
N GLY A 90 3.75 -17.45 2.20
CA GLY A 90 3.98 -16.70 3.44
C GLY A 90 3.69 -15.23 3.24
N VAL A 91 4.20 -14.65 2.16
CA VAL A 91 3.90 -13.26 1.75
C VAL A 91 2.39 -13.05 1.59
N GLN A 92 1.71 -13.96 0.90
CA GLN A 92 0.25 -13.88 0.71
C GLN A 92 -0.51 -13.95 2.04
N GLN A 93 -0.10 -14.82 2.97
CA GLN A 93 -0.71 -14.92 4.30
C GLN A 93 -0.46 -13.65 5.14
N ASN A 94 0.75 -13.10 5.10
CA ASN A 94 1.10 -11.85 5.76
C ASN A 94 0.23 -10.70 5.25
N MET A 95 0.04 -10.60 3.93
CA MET A 95 -0.83 -9.59 3.33
C MET A 95 -2.29 -9.74 3.80
N VAL A 96 -2.84 -10.95 3.81
CA VAL A 96 -4.21 -11.19 4.30
C VAL A 96 -4.36 -10.81 5.78
N HIS A 97 -3.36 -11.13 6.61
CA HIS A 97 -3.35 -10.74 8.02
C HIS A 97 -3.34 -9.21 8.19
N GLN A 98 -2.52 -8.51 7.39
CA GLN A 98 -2.47 -7.05 7.38
C GLN A 98 -3.80 -6.44 6.91
N TRP A 99 -4.44 -7.02 5.89
CA TRP A 99 -5.75 -6.58 5.42
C TRP A 99 -6.83 -6.74 6.47
N ALA A 100 -6.79 -7.80 7.28
CA ALA A 100 -7.71 -7.96 8.40
C ALA A 100 -7.59 -6.79 9.42
N VAL A 101 -6.37 -6.30 9.66
CA VAL A 101 -6.15 -5.08 10.47
C VAL A 101 -6.81 -3.88 9.81
N PHE A 102 -6.62 -3.64 8.52
CA PHE A 102 -7.27 -2.49 7.85
C PHE A 102 -8.79 -2.58 7.83
N VAL A 103 -9.32 -3.78 7.62
CA VAL A 103 -10.76 -4.03 7.68
C VAL A 103 -11.28 -3.72 9.09
N SER A 104 -10.61 -4.18 10.15
CA SER A 104 -11.04 -3.87 11.52
C SER A 104 -11.00 -2.38 11.83
N ARG A 105 -9.98 -1.66 11.32
CA ARG A 105 -9.90 -0.19 11.42
C ARG A 105 -11.09 0.52 10.77
N ILE A 106 -11.50 0.07 9.60
CA ILE A 106 -12.60 0.67 8.84
C ILE A 106 -13.94 0.32 9.48
N VAL A 107 -14.15 -0.96 9.80
CA VAL A 107 -15.39 -1.48 10.42
C VAL A 107 -15.68 -0.80 11.75
N THR A 108 -14.71 -0.75 12.65
CA THR A 108 -14.89 -0.10 13.97
C THR A 108 -15.05 1.41 13.88
N LYS A 109 -14.59 2.04 12.79
CA LYS A 109 -14.78 3.47 12.58
C LYS A 109 -16.20 3.79 12.10
N TYR A 110 -16.69 3.06 11.09
CA TYR A 110 -17.89 3.45 10.35
C TYR A 110 -19.16 2.67 10.73
N ILE A 111 -19.04 1.45 11.28
CA ILE A 111 -20.18 0.61 11.64
C ILE A 111 -20.48 0.79 13.14
N PRO A 112 -21.60 1.44 13.52
CA PRO A 112 -21.92 1.76 14.92
C PRO A 112 -21.86 0.54 15.86
N ALA A 113 -22.32 -0.62 15.41
CA ALA A 113 -22.32 -1.85 16.19
C ALA A 113 -20.92 -2.32 16.64
N PHE A 114 -19.86 -1.90 15.93
CA PHE A 114 -18.48 -2.29 16.23
C PHE A 114 -17.63 -1.15 16.79
N GLN A 115 -18.19 0.05 16.98
CA GLN A 115 -17.43 1.19 17.50
C GLN A 115 -16.85 0.93 18.90
N ASN A 116 -17.51 0.11 19.72
CA ASN A 116 -17.01 -0.29 21.04
C ASN A 116 -15.66 -1.03 21.01
N PHE A 117 -15.30 -1.64 19.88
CA PHE A 117 -14.01 -2.33 19.69
C PHE A 117 -12.90 -1.41 19.18
N GLN A 118 -13.17 -0.12 18.93
CA GLN A 118 -12.15 0.81 18.39
C GLN A 118 -10.90 0.91 19.28
N LYS A 119 -11.08 0.75 20.61
CA LYS A 119 -9.98 0.71 21.59
C LYS A 119 -9.07 -0.52 21.47
N ASP A 120 -9.59 -1.62 20.92
CA ASP A 120 -8.89 -2.90 20.78
C ASP A 120 -8.26 -3.07 19.39
N VAL A 121 -8.49 -2.11 18.48
CA VAL A 121 -7.97 -2.15 17.11
C VAL A 121 -6.50 -1.71 17.07
N ILE A 122 -5.69 -2.50 16.36
CA ILE A 122 -4.29 -2.20 16.10
C ILE A 122 -4.18 -1.04 15.11
N TRP A 123 -3.89 0.16 15.62
CA TRP A 123 -3.76 1.37 14.80
C TRP A 123 -2.37 1.58 14.20
N HIS A 124 -1.33 1.12 14.89
CA HIS A 124 0.05 1.08 14.40
C HIS A 124 0.51 -0.38 14.40
N ILE A 125 0.80 -0.93 13.22
CA ILE A 125 1.28 -2.31 13.11
C ILE A 125 2.75 -2.31 13.55
N PRO A 126 3.08 -2.99 14.67
CA PRO A 126 4.45 -2.99 15.18
C PRO A 126 5.38 -3.82 14.28
N HIS A 127 6.63 -3.38 14.19
CA HIS A 127 7.73 -4.07 13.54
C HIS A 127 9.03 -3.82 14.32
N GLU A 128 10.10 -4.55 13.97
CA GLU A 128 11.39 -4.56 14.66
C GLU A 128 11.92 -3.14 14.95
N PHE A 129 11.84 -2.25 13.95
CA PHE A 129 12.36 -0.87 14.03
C PHE A 129 11.30 0.21 14.27
N SER A 130 10.14 -0.13 14.86
CA SER A 130 9.05 0.86 15.05
C SER A 130 9.46 2.06 15.91
N ASN A 131 10.36 1.86 16.88
CA ASN A 131 10.82 2.93 17.75
C ASN A 131 11.71 3.91 16.98
N GLU A 132 12.70 3.40 16.25
CA GLU A 132 13.60 4.14 15.38
C GLU A 132 12.83 4.90 14.30
N MET A 133 11.83 4.25 13.68
CA MET A 133 11.01 4.88 12.64
C MET A 133 10.11 5.99 13.17
N SER A 134 9.80 5.99 14.46
CA SER A 134 9.03 7.05 15.12
C SER A 134 9.85 8.31 15.45
N VAL A 135 11.18 8.26 15.36
CA VAL A 135 12.04 9.43 15.62
C VAL A 135 12.06 10.36 14.40
N LYS A 136 12.13 11.68 14.66
CA LYS A 136 12.31 12.70 13.60
C LYS A 136 13.61 12.42 12.84
N SER A 137 13.56 12.49 11.52
CA SER A 137 14.73 12.32 10.65
C SER A 137 15.70 13.50 10.79
N ASP A 138 16.98 13.18 10.81
CA ASP A 138 18.08 14.14 10.85
C ASP A 138 18.66 14.28 9.44
N MET A 139 18.77 15.51 8.94
CA MET A 139 19.21 15.79 7.58
C MET A 139 20.19 16.95 7.53
N THR A 140 21.06 16.92 6.52
CA THR A 140 22.01 17.99 6.22
C THR A 140 21.97 18.26 4.73
N GLU A 141 21.77 19.52 4.36
CA GLU A 141 21.78 19.94 2.97
C GLU A 141 23.21 20.07 2.47
N PHE A 142 23.43 19.67 1.21
CA PHE A 142 24.69 19.91 0.53
C PHE A 142 24.52 21.05 -0.46
N ASP A 143 25.63 21.70 -0.79
CA ASP A 143 25.65 22.65 -1.90
C ASP A 143 25.17 21.98 -3.19
N MET A 144 24.49 22.76 -4.05
CA MET A 144 24.11 22.29 -5.37
C MET A 144 25.37 21.99 -6.17
N PHE A 145 25.49 20.75 -6.64
CA PHE A 145 26.57 20.42 -7.55
C PHE A 145 26.27 20.95 -8.94
N THR A 146 27.20 21.74 -9.44
CA THR A 146 27.32 22.19 -10.81
C THR A 146 28.68 21.75 -11.32
N LYS A 147 28.67 20.97 -12.39
CA LYS A 147 29.90 20.58 -13.08
C LYS A 147 29.69 20.84 -14.57
N GLU A 148 30.27 21.93 -15.08
CA GLU A 148 30.19 22.29 -16.51
C GLU A 148 30.76 21.17 -17.41
N GLU A 149 31.71 20.39 -16.88
CA GLU A 149 32.41 19.29 -17.57
C GLU A 149 31.52 18.06 -17.85
N SER A 150 30.39 17.90 -17.14
CA SER A 150 29.47 16.76 -17.35
C SER A 150 28.43 17.01 -18.45
N ALA A 151 28.53 18.12 -19.18
CA ALA A 151 27.66 18.42 -20.32
C ALA A 151 27.82 17.44 -21.51
N GLY A 152 28.90 16.66 -21.55
CA GLY A 152 29.24 15.75 -22.66
C GLY A 152 28.91 14.26 -22.45
N GLU A 153 28.37 13.84 -21.31
CA GLU A 153 28.18 12.41 -21.01
C GLU A 153 26.84 11.86 -21.55
N ILE A 154 26.95 10.75 -22.29
CA ILE A 154 25.86 10.11 -23.02
C ILE A 154 25.05 9.21 -22.08
N GLY A 155 23.74 9.48 -21.97
CA GLY A 155 22.79 8.69 -21.17
C GLY A 155 21.73 9.49 -20.40
N THR A 156 21.70 10.82 -20.54
CA THR A 156 20.80 11.68 -19.76
C THR A 156 19.45 11.93 -20.43
N SER A 157 18.47 12.31 -19.60
CA SER A 157 17.05 12.51 -19.89
C SER A 157 16.73 13.42 -21.11
N ARG A 158 17.70 14.17 -21.65
CA ARG A 158 17.57 14.93 -22.90
C ARG A 158 17.31 14.03 -24.12
N ALA A 159 17.85 12.81 -24.13
CA ALA A 159 17.56 11.82 -25.19
C ALA A 159 16.12 11.28 -25.14
N SER A 160 15.48 11.33 -23.97
CA SER A 160 14.06 10.94 -23.81
C SER A 160 13.08 12.09 -24.05
N MET A 161 13.52 13.34 -23.88
CA MET A 161 12.65 14.52 -24.05
C MET A 161 12.42 14.91 -25.52
N ASN A 162 13.35 14.57 -26.43
CA ASN A 162 13.18 14.84 -27.87
C ASN A 162 12.16 13.91 -28.58
N ARG A 163 11.50 12.97 -27.88
CA ARG A 163 10.52 12.02 -28.46
C ARG A 163 9.05 12.25 -28.08
N CYS A 164 8.71 13.22 -27.24
CA CYS A 164 7.36 13.27 -26.66
C CYS A 164 6.69 14.66 -26.69
N GLY A 165 6.91 15.45 -27.75
CA GLY A 165 6.18 16.70 -27.97
C GLY A 165 4.66 16.51 -27.89
N LYS A 166 4.04 16.96 -26.80
CA LYS A 166 2.58 17.03 -26.64
C LYS A 166 2.19 18.24 -25.80
N THR A 167 1.62 19.23 -26.48
CA THR A 167 0.92 20.36 -25.90
C THR A 167 -0.55 20.00 -25.66
N ASN A 168 -1.06 20.44 -24.51
CA ASN A 168 -2.47 20.55 -24.09
C ASN A 168 -3.23 19.30 -23.61
N ALA A 169 -4.02 19.59 -22.58
CA ALA A 169 -4.58 18.71 -21.57
C ALA A 169 -6.08 18.41 -21.80
N ALA A 170 -6.49 17.21 -21.44
CA ALA A 170 -7.89 16.86 -21.15
C ALA A 170 -7.95 15.85 -19.98
N LYS A 171 -7.60 16.35 -18.79
CA LYS A 171 -7.99 15.97 -17.41
C LYS A 171 -8.10 14.48 -17.02
N GLY A 172 -6.95 13.81 -16.93
CA GLY A 172 -6.78 12.52 -16.22
C GLY A 172 -6.02 12.66 -14.88
N VAL A 173 -5.78 11.54 -14.20
CA VAL A 173 -5.12 11.41 -12.88
C VAL A 173 -3.77 12.15 -12.78
N HIS A 174 -3.11 12.39 -13.91
CA HIS A 174 -1.84 13.09 -14.02
C HIS A 174 -1.85 14.56 -13.51
N GLY A 175 -3.02 15.20 -13.37
CA GLY A 175 -3.16 16.56 -12.84
C GLY A 175 -3.76 16.68 -11.44
N HIS A 176 -4.34 15.59 -10.90
CA HIS A 176 -5.14 15.58 -9.67
C HIS A 176 -4.91 14.31 -8.84
N TYR A 177 -3.67 13.81 -8.81
CA TYR A 177 -3.34 12.55 -8.15
C TYR A 177 -3.81 12.49 -6.70
N ASN A 178 -3.61 13.56 -5.91
CA ASN A 178 -4.01 13.60 -4.51
C ASN A 178 -5.54 13.56 -4.34
N GLU A 179 -6.30 14.25 -5.20
CA GLU A 179 -7.76 14.21 -5.17
C GLU A 179 -8.30 12.85 -5.62
N TYR A 180 -7.70 12.20 -6.61
CA TYR A 180 -8.03 10.83 -7.04
C TYR A 180 -7.66 9.79 -5.99
N LYS A 181 -6.52 9.96 -5.31
CA LYS A 181 -6.07 9.12 -4.21
C LYS A 181 -7.04 9.21 -3.03
N ASP A 182 -7.47 10.41 -2.65
CA ASP A 182 -8.46 10.62 -1.59
C ASP A 182 -9.82 10.04 -1.95
N PHE A 183 -10.26 10.22 -3.20
CA PHE A 183 -11.50 9.62 -3.71
C PHE A 183 -11.43 8.09 -3.71
N HIS A 184 -10.35 7.51 -4.23
CA HIS A 184 -10.14 6.07 -4.24
C HIS A 184 -10.08 5.50 -2.82
N SER A 185 -9.37 6.16 -1.90
CA SER A 185 -9.34 5.74 -0.49
C SER A 185 -10.74 5.69 0.13
N ARG A 186 -11.59 6.70 -0.11
CA ARG A 186 -12.99 6.72 0.36
C ARG A 186 -13.81 5.60 -0.24
N GLU A 187 -13.62 5.37 -1.53
CA GLU A 187 -14.34 4.31 -2.24
C GLU A 187 -13.96 2.93 -1.72
N ILE A 188 -12.68 2.68 -1.44
CA ILE A 188 -12.22 1.42 -0.85
C ILE A 188 -12.74 1.25 0.58
N GLU A 189 -12.73 2.31 1.39
CA GLU A 189 -13.36 2.30 2.72
C GLU A 189 -14.86 1.92 2.64
N ALA A 190 -15.59 2.45 1.65
CA ALA A 190 -17.00 2.10 1.40
C ALA A 190 -17.20 0.65 0.94
N HIS A 191 -16.35 0.14 0.03
CA HIS A 191 -16.41 -1.26 -0.41
C HIS A 191 -16.14 -2.24 0.73
N VAL A 192 -15.17 -1.93 1.60
CA VAL A 192 -14.91 -2.74 2.80
C VAL A 192 -16.14 -2.82 3.70
N CYS A 193 -16.82 -1.69 3.93
CA CYS A 193 -18.06 -1.66 4.70
C CYS A 193 -19.17 -2.50 4.04
N ALA A 194 -19.38 -2.33 2.72
CA ALA A 194 -20.40 -3.06 1.98
C ALA A 194 -20.16 -4.58 1.97
N SER A 195 -18.92 -5.03 1.70
CA SER A 195 -18.57 -6.45 1.72
C SER A 195 -18.67 -7.07 3.12
N PHE A 196 -18.32 -6.31 4.17
CA PHE A 196 -18.46 -6.79 5.55
C PHE A 196 -19.94 -6.91 5.95
N MET A 197 -20.78 -5.97 5.54
CA MET A 197 -22.21 -6.01 5.80
C MET A 197 -22.92 -7.15 5.08
N ASP A 198 -22.55 -7.44 3.83
CA ASP A 198 -23.03 -8.62 3.09
C ASP A 198 -22.63 -9.92 3.81
N MET A 199 -21.36 -10.03 4.22
CA MET A 199 -20.86 -11.17 5.01
C MET A 199 -21.62 -11.34 6.34
N CYS A 200 -22.07 -10.24 6.94
CA CYS A 200 -22.82 -10.22 8.19
C CYS A 200 -24.35 -10.18 8.01
N GLU A 201 -24.87 -10.32 6.79
CA GLU A 201 -26.31 -10.26 6.45
C GLU A 201 -27.02 -8.99 6.95
N MET A 202 -26.31 -7.85 6.99
CA MET A 202 -26.85 -6.56 7.47
C MET A 202 -27.62 -5.83 6.36
N VAL A 203 -28.85 -5.40 6.65
CA VAL A 203 -29.72 -4.72 5.66
C VAL A 203 -29.40 -3.22 5.56
N ASN A 204 -28.99 -2.59 6.66
CA ASN A 204 -28.53 -1.20 6.70
C ASN A 204 -27.46 -0.99 7.78
N ILE A 205 -26.76 0.16 7.76
CA ILE A 205 -25.56 0.39 8.60
C ILE A 205 -25.91 0.57 10.09
N GLU A 206 -27.16 0.92 10.38
CA GLU A 206 -27.70 1.06 11.73
C GLU A 206 -28.34 -0.24 12.24
N ASP A 207 -28.34 -1.29 11.42
CA ASP A 207 -28.99 -2.55 11.73
C ASP A 207 -28.21 -3.26 12.83
N VAL A 208 -28.65 -3.07 14.08
CA VAL A 208 -28.09 -3.71 15.28
C VAL A 208 -28.55 -5.17 15.40
N ASN A 209 -29.30 -5.71 14.42
CA ASN A 209 -29.56 -7.14 14.32
C ASN A 209 -28.29 -7.89 13.89
N MET A 210 -27.26 -7.80 14.72
CA MET A 210 -26.35 -8.91 14.92
C MET A 210 -27.19 -10.10 15.37
N LYS A 211 -27.66 -10.91 14.42
CA LYS A 211 -27.72 -12.35 14.68
C LYS A 211 -26.28 -12.88 14.72
N LEU A 212 -25.45 -12.33 15.62
CA LEU A 212 -24.38 -13.11 16.22
C LEU A 212 -25.13 -14.23 16.93
N ASN A 213 -25.22 -15.38 16.26
CA ASN A 213 -25.99 -16.53 16.71
C ASN A 213 -25.64 -16.87 18.17
N GLU A 214 -26.43 -16.37 19.11
CA GLU A 214 -26.45 -16.88 20.49
C GLU A 214 -27.01 -18.30 20.53
N LYS A 215 -27.59 -18.78 19.41
CA LYS A 215 -27.92 -20.19 19.21
C LYS A 215 -26.65 -21.03 19.14
N LYS A 216 -26.20 -21.48 20.32
CA LYS A 216 -25.26 -22.59 20.45
C LYS A 216 -25.97 -23.87 20.03
N PHE A 217 -25.36 -24.59 19.09
CA PHE A 217 -25.79 -25.91 18.65
C PHE A 217 -24.95 -26.96 19.40
N PRO A 218 -25.45 -27.55 20.50
CA PRO A 218 -24.77 -28.67 21.16
C PRO A 218 -24.75 -29.90 20.25
N CYS A 219 -23.66 -30.65 20.30
CA CYS A 219 -23.56 -31.95 19.67
C CYS A 219 -24.64 -32.88 20.23
N ARG A 220 -25.23 -33.72 19.38
CA ARG A 220 -26.30 -34.65 19.78
C ARG A 220 -25.79 -35.99 20.31
N SER A 221 -24.49 -36.26 20.24
CA SER A 221 -23.90 -37.50 20.76
C SER A 221 -23.94 -37.51 22.31
N PRO A 222 -24.43 -38.58 22.97
CA PRO A 222 -24.54 -38.66 24.42
C PRO A 222 -23.21 -38.46 25.17
N GLU A 223 -22.09 -38.75 24.51
CA GLU A 223 -20.74 -38.68 25.07
C GLU A 223 -20.02 -37.36 24.70
N CYS A 224 -20.70 -36.41 24.04
CA CYS A 224 -20.06 -35.22 23.50
C CYS A 224 -20.65 -33.90 24.02
N ASN A 225 -19.83 -33.16 24.77
CA ASN A 225 -20.19 -31.83 25.31
C ASN A 225 -19.80 -30.65 24.40
N ASN A 226 -19.45 -30.89 23.12
CA ASN A 226 -19.06 -29.81 22.21
C ASN A 226 -20.25 -28.97 21.76
N THR A 227 -20.07 -27.65 21.71
CA THR A 227 -21.09 -26.70 21.23
C THR A 227 -20.54 -25.84 20.09
N TYR A 228 -21.35 -25.57 19.08
CA TYR A 228 -20.95 -24.81 17.90
C TYR A 228 -21.83 -23.58 17.69
N THR A 229 -21.25 -22.51 17.16
CA THR A 229 -21.97 -21.28 16.80
C THR A 229 -22.67 -21.36 15.43
N ILE A 230 -22.34 -22.37 14.63
CA ILE A 230 -22.87 -22.56 13.28
C ILE A 230 -23.34 -24.01 13.13
N HIS A 231 -24.56 -24.19 12.63
CA HIS A 231 -25.21 -25.50 12.48
C HIS A 231 -24.38 -26.47 11.62
N SER A 232 -23.88 -26.03 10.46
CA SER A 232 -23.06 -26.88 9.57
C SER A 232 -21.76 -27.37 10.20
N LYS A 233 -21.16 -26.58 11.11
CA LYS A 233 -19.99 -27.02 11.89
C LYS A 233 -20.36 -28.10 12.90
N ARG A 234 -21.52 -27.99 13.57
CA ARG A 234 -22.05 -29.05 14.44
C ARG A 234 -22.25 -30.34 13.64
N VAL A 235 -22.98 -30.28 12.51
CA VAL A 235 -23.25 -31.47 11.67
C VAL A 235 -21.97 -32.10 11.15
N ARG A 236 -21.00 -31.30 10.71
CA ARG A 236 -19.70 -31.83 10.28
C ARG A 236 -18.99 -32.57 11.41
N HIS A 237 -19.01 -32.04 12.63
CA HIS A 237 -18.44 -32.73 13.77
C HIS A 237 -19.17 -34.05 14.07
N GLU A 238 -20.51 -34.03 14.06
CA GLU A 238 -21.38 -35.20 14.26
C GLU A 238 -21.08 -36.31 13.23
N VAL A 239 -21.01 -35.97 11.94
CA VAL A 239 -20.72 -36.92 10.86
C VAL A 239 -19.29 -37.46 10.96
N MET A 240 -18.29 -36.60 11.22
CA MET A 240 -16.88 -37.01 11.15
C MET A 240 -16.39 -37.74 12.41
N ASN A 241 -16.92 -37.40 13.59
CA ASN A 241 -16.39 -37.89 14.87
C ASN A 241 -17.31 -38.89 15.56
N HIS A 242 -18.60 -38.90 15.20
CA HIS A 242 -19.61 -39.76 15.83
C HIS A 242 -20.37 -40.62 14.82
N ASP A 243 -20.07 -40.51 13.51
CA ASP A 243 -20.82 -41.12 12.39
C ASP A 243 -22.35 -40.89 12.46
N LEU A 244 -22.74 -39.78 13.11
CA LEU A 244 -24.14 -39.42 13.32
C LEU A 244 -24.69 -38.73 12.06
N LYS A 245 -25.35 -39.51 11.21
CA LYS A 245 -26.02 -39.04 9.98
C LYS A 245 -27.53 -38.98 10.23
N MET A 246 -28.15 -37.84 9.88
CA MET A 246 -29.61 -37.71 9.90
C MET A 246 -30.21 -38.25 8.60
N GLU A 247 -31.37 -38.88 8.68
CA GLU A 247 -32.14 -39.28 7.50
C GLU A 247 -32.50 -38.05 6.65
N VAL A 248 -32.20 -38.13 5.36
CA VAL A 248 -32.55 -37.11 4.37
C VAL A 248 -34.03 -37.30 4.05
N TYR A 249 -34.87 -36.32 4.38
CA TYR A 249 -36.28 -36.33 3.98
C TYR A 249 -36.35 -36.06 2.47
N VAL A 250 -36.84 -37.05 1.71
CA VAL A 250 -36.80 -37.06 0.23
C VAL A 250 -37.64 -35.93 -0.40
N GLU A 251 -38.56 -35.32 0.37
CA GLU A 251 -39.44 -34.25 -0.12
C GLU A 251 -38.90 -32.83 0.10
N ASP A 252 -37.86 -32.62 0.93
CA ASP A 252 -37.29 -31.30 1.19
C ASP A 252 -35.75 -31.32 1.11
N GLU A 253 -35.17 -30.51 0.21
CA GLU A 253 -33.71 -30.42 0.01
C GLU A 253 -32.98 -29.81 1.23
N ARG A 254 -33.72 -29.26 2.19
CA ARG A 254 -33.20 -28.53 3.35
C ARG A 254 -33.59 -29.18 4.67
N ASP A 255 -32.73 -29.00 5.67
CA ASP A 255 -33.01 -29.40 7.04
C ASP A 255 -33.95 -28.41 7.75
N LYS A 256 -34.36 -28.75 8.97
CA LYS A 256 -35.21 -27.89 9.82
C LYS A 256 -34.61 -26.53 10.20
N PHE A 257 -33.35 -26.27 9.85
CA PHE A 257 -32.66 -25.00 10.06
C PHE A 257 -32.37 -24.27 8.74
N GLY A 258 -32.87 -24.78 7.59
CA GLY A 258 -32.73 -24.18 6.27
C GLY A 258 -31.42 -24.53 5.54
N TYR A 259 -30.61 -25.47 6.03
CA TYR A 259 -29.35 -25.89 5.42
C TYR A 259 -29.58 -27.02 4.41
N TYR A 260 -28.87 -26.97 3.28
CA TYR A 260 -28.95 -27.96 2.20
C TYR A 260 -28.17 -29.23 2.53
N TYR A 261 -28.81 -30.40 2.47
CA TYR A 261 -28.14 -31.69 2.62
C TYR A 261 -27.27 -32.00 1.41
N CYS A 262 -26.07 -32.52 1.61
CA CYS A 262 -25.36 -33.18 0.53
C CYS A 262 -26.24 -34.29 -0.06
N GLN A 263 -26.40 -34.27 -1.38
CA GLN A 263 -27.24 -35.22 -2.11
C GLN A 263 -26.62 -36.62 -2.19
N PHE A 264 -25.37 -36.77 -1.74
CA PHE A 264 -24.74 -38.09 -1.63
C PHE A 264 -25.19 -38.77 -0.31
N PRO A 265 -25.95 -39.89 -0.37
CA PRO A 265 -26.64 -40.44 0.81
C PRO A 265 -25.71 -40.82 1.98
N SER A 266 -24.46 -41.18 1.69
CA SER A 266 -23.48 -41.55 2.71
C SER A 266 -22.68 -40.37 3.28
N CYS A 267 -22.89 -39.15 2.78
CA CYS A 267 -22.16 -37.95 3.24
C CYS A 267 -22.78 -37.33 4.49
N GLY A 268 -24.10 -37.07 4.49
CA GLY A 268 -24.82 -36.53 5.65
C GLY A 268 -24.42 -35.10 6.08
N LEU A 269 -23.54 -34.42 5.33
CA LEU A 269 -23.15 -33.04 5.60
C LEU A 269 -24.22 -32.05 5.14
N VAL A 270 -24.29 -30.89 5.80
CA VAL A 270 -25.21 -29.80 5.43
C VAL A 270 -24.49 -28.48 5.20
N PHE A 271 -25.05 -27.64 4.32
CA PHE A 271 -24.45 -26.41 3.84
C PHE A 271 -25.44 -25.25 3.88
N SER A 272 -24.97 -24.05 4.24
CA SER A 272 -25.86 -22.88 4.30
C SER A 272 -26.34 -22.42 2.93
N THR A 273 -25.62 -22.77 1.85
CA THR A 273 -25.98 -22.38 0.48
C THR A 273 -25.88 -23.55 -0.49
N LYS A 274 -26.79 -23.59 -1.49
CA LYS A 274 -26.78 -24.59 -2.57
C LYS A 274 -25.49 -24.58 -3.39
N GLN A 275 -24.81 -23.42 -3.49
CA GLN A 275 -23.51 -23.32 -4.19
C GLN A 275 -22.37 -24.00 -3.43
N THR A 276 -22.32 -23.89 -2.10
CA THR A 276 -21.28 -24.54 -1.29
C THR A 276 -21.49 -26.05 -1.21
N GLN A 277 -22.74 -26.50 -1.15
CA GLN A 277 -23.15 -27.90 -1.33
C GLN A 277 -22.67 -28.46 -2.68
N LYS A 278 -23.02 -27.81 -3.81
CA LYS A 278 -22.59 -28.23 -5.16
C LYS A 278 -21.07 -28.23 -5.33
N ARG A 279 -20.35 -27.27 -4.74
CA ARG A 279 -18.88 -27.24 -4.75
C ARG A 279 -18.29 -28.44 -4.00
N HIS A 280 -18.83 -28.75 -2.82
CA HIS A 280 -18.44 -29.91 -2.06
C HIS A 280 -18.71 -31.22 -2.82
N GLU A 281 -19.90 -31.37 -3.42
CA GLU A 281 -20.27 -32.54 -4.21
C GLU A 281 -19.34 -32.74 -5.41
N ARG A 282 -19.03 -31.70 -6.17
CA ARG A 282 -18.06 -31.79 -7.28
C ARG A 282 -16.66 -32.21 -6.82
N GLN A 283 -16.26 -31.77 -5.62
CA GLN A 283 -14.91 -31.98 -5.11
C GLN A 283 -14.73 -33.34 -4.42
N PHE A 284 -15.75 -33.83 -3.71
CA PHE A 284 -15.67 -35.02 -2.87
C PHE A 284 -16.59 -36.17 -3.32
N HIS A 285 -17.54 -35.90 -4.23
CA HIS A 285 -18.47 -36.88 -4.82
C HIS A 285 -18.53 -36.78 -6.37
N PRO A 286 -17.39 -36.79 -7.09
CA PRO A 286 -17.36 -36.56 -8.53
C PRO A 286 -18.11 -37.62 -9.37
N ASN A 287 -18.35 -38.82 -8.81
CA ASN A 287 -18.98 -39.95 -9.50
C ASN A 287 -20.36 -40.33 -8.89
N GLY A 288 -21.00 -39.44 -8.14
CA GLY A 288 -22.32 -39.70 -7.57
C GLY A 288 -23.39 -39.81 -8.67
N ASN A 289 -24.07 -40.96 -8.75
CA ASN A 289 -25.16 -41.18 -9.70
C ASN A 289 -26.40 -40.41 -9.21
N PHE A 290 -26.62 -39.21 -9.72
CA PHE A 290 -27.80 -38.41 -9.40
C PHE A 290 -28.98 -38.82 -10.30
N TYR A 291 -30.06 -39.35 -9.72
CA TYR A 291 -31.34 -39.47 -10.42
C TYR A 291 -31.94 -38.07 -10.58
N ALA A 292 -31.79 -37.47 -11.76
CA ALA A 292 -32.52 -36.28 -12.15
C ALA A 292 -33.77 -36.69 -12.95
N PRO A 293 -34.98 -36.18 -12.65
CA PRO A 293 -36.11 -36.28 -13.58
C PRO A 293 -35.74 -35.58 -14.90
N GLN A 294 -36.02 -36.24 -16.01
CA GLN A 294 -35.78 -35.73 -17.36
C GLN A 294 -36.64 -34.49 -17.61
N ILE A 295 -36.02 -33.31 -17.54
CA ILE A 295 -36.50 -32.11 -18.21
C ILE A 295 -35.45 -31.78 -19.25
N GLU A 296 -35.72 -32.15 -20.50
CA GLU A 296 -35.05 -31.60 -21.67
C GLU A 296 -35.40 -30.12 -21.76
N GLN A 297 -34.64 -29.30 -21.05
CA GLN A 297 -34.41 -27.92 -21.46
C GLN A 297 -32.91 -27.78 -21.67
N GLU A 298 -32.53 -27.51 -22.91
CA GLU A 298 -31.18 -27.10 -23.29
C GLU A 298 -30.75 -25.91 -22.43
N ILE A 299 -30.06 -26.18 -21.32
CA ILE A 299 -29.30 -25.13 -20.63
C ILE A 299 -28.06 -24.91 -21.49
N THR A 300 -28.21 -23.99 -22.45
CA THR A 300 -27.10 -23.19 -22.95
C THR A 300 -26.32 -22.70 -21.73
N THR A 301 -25.10 -23.20 -21.55
CA THR A 301 -24.22 -22.81 -20.45
C THR A 301 -23.62 -21.43 -20.72
N GLY A 302 -24.49 -20.41 -20.71
CA GLY A 302 -24.09 -19.03 -20.48
C GLY A 302 -24.07 -18.80 -18.97
N PHE A 303 -23.01 -19.19 -18.27
CA PHE A 303 -22.67 -18.44 -17.07
C PHE A 303 -22.18 -17.08 -17.59
N GLU A 304 -23.08 -16.11 -17.72
CA GLU A 304 -22.67 -14.73 -17.92
C GLU A 304 -21.70 -14.37 -16.77
N GLU A 305 -20.46 -14.02 -17.11
CA GLU A 305 -19.49 -13.55 -16.13
C GLU A 305 -20.09 -12.34 -15.41
N ASP A 306 -20.10 -12.36 -14.08
CA ASP A 306 -20.53 -11.23 -13.28
C ASP A 306 -19.43 -10.15 -13.30
N PHE A 307 -19.40 -9.38 -14.38
CA PHE A 307 -18.44 -8.32 -14.59
C PHE A 307 -18.47 -7.26 -13.49
N MET A 308 -19.63 -7.07 -12.83
CA MET A 308 -19.80 -6.11 -11.75
C MET A 308 -19.15 -6.62 -10.46
N PHE A 309 -19.43 -7.85 -10.05
CA PHE A 309 -18.77 -8.50 -8.92
C PHE A 309 -17.25 -8.57 -9.14
N ASN A 310 -16.81 -9.01 -10.33
CA ASN A 310 -15.40 -9.09 -10.68
C ASN A 310 -14.70 -7.72 -10.62
N TYR A 311 -15.36 -6.66 -11.11
CA TYR A 311 -14.87 -5.30 -11.00
C TYR A 311 -14.71 -4.85 -9.54
N HIS A 312 -15.74 -5.03 -8.71
CA HIS A 312 -15.71 -4.61 -7.31
C HIS A 312 -14.71 -5.43 -6.48
N GLN A 313 -14.59 -6.73 -6.75
CA GLN A 313 -13.58 -7.59 -6.12
C GLN A 313 -12.17 -7.15 -6.50
N ALA A 314 -11.90 -6.91 -7.79
CA ALA A 314 -10.60 -6.42 -8.24
C ALA A 314 -10.29 -5.07 -7.61
N LYS A 315 -11.26 -4.15 -7.60
CA LYS A 315 -11.13 -2.81 -7.01
C LYS A 315 -10.80 -2.87 -5.52
N LEU A 316 -11.52 -3.71 -4.76
CA LEU A 316 -11.26 -3.92 -3.34
C LEU A 316 -9.85 -4.48 -3.11
N MET A 317 -9.43 -5.46 -3.91
CA MET A 317 -8.08 -6.03 -3.85
C MET A 317 -7.01 -4.96 -4.10
N PHE A 318 -7.10 -4.20 -5.19
CA PHE A 318 -6.16 -3.11 -5.48
C PHE A 318 -6.16 -2.03 -4.40
N GLY A 319 -7.32 -1.69 -3.86
CA GLY A 319 -7.47 -0.76 -2.76
C GLY A 319 -6.76 -1.21 -1.49
N LEU A 320 -6.95 -2.47 -1.09
CA LEU A 320 -6.28 -3.05 0.07
C LEU A 320 -4.75 -3.09 -0.10
N ILE A 321 -4.27 -3.36 -1.32
CA ILE A 321 -2.84 -3.31 -1.63
C ILE A 321 -2.29 -1.88 -1.49
N LEU A 322 -3.01 -0.87 -2.02
CA LEU A 322 -2.59 0.53 -1.91
C LEU A 322 -2.63 1.01 -0.45
N MET A 323 -3.65 0.63 0.31
CA MET A 323 -3.71 0.93 1.75
C MET A 323 -2.55 0.26 2.50
N ALA A 324 -2.22 -0.99 2.18
CA ALA A 324 -1.07 -1.68 2.76
C ALA A 324 0.24 -0.97 2.44
N PHE A 325 0.40 -0.48 1.21
CA PHE A 325 1.58 0.27 0.78
C PHE A 325 1.72 1.58 1.55
N GLU A 326 0.65 2.37 1.62
CA GLU A 326 0.66 3.65 2.35
C GLU A 326 0.89 3.48 3.83
N ASP A 327 0.29 2.46 4.43
CA ASP A 327 0.46 2.14 5.84
C ASP A 327 1.91 1.69 6.12
N ALA A 328 2.48 0.80 5.30
CA ALA A 328 3.89 0.41 5.43
C ALA A 328 4.83 1.62 5.32
N VAL A 329 4.54 2.56 4.42
CA VAL A 329 5.31 3.82 4.32
C VAL A 329 5.17 4.68 5.58
N LYS A 330 3.96 4.84 6.11
CA LYS A 330 3.67 5.66 7.30
C LYS A 330 4.33 5.09 8.56
N GLU A 331 4.29 3.77 8.73
CA GLU A 331 4.95 3.09 9.85
C GLU A 331 6.47 3.05 9.67
N GLY A 332 6.98 3.16 8.44
CA GLY A 332 8.40 3.00 8.14
C GLY A 332 8.81 1.52 8.07
N ASP A 333 7.87 0.65 7.70
CA ASP A 333 8.06 -0.79 7.65
C ASP A 333 8.66 -1.22 6.30
N GLY A 334 9.99 -1.33 6.28
CA GLY A 334 10.74 -1.76 5.10
C GLY A 334 10.46 -3.21 4.68
N GLN A 335 10.10 -4.08 5.62
CA GLN A 335 9.82 -5.49 5.32
C GLN A 335 8.47 -5.65 4.63
N ARG A 336 7.42 -5.03 5.16
CA ARG A 336 6.10 -5.01 4.51
C ARG A 336 6.16 -4.34 3.16
N LEU A 337 6.90 -3.23 3.05
CA LEU A 337 7.08 -2.55 1.78
C LEU A 337 7.81 -3.44 0.74
N PHE A 338 8.80 -4.21 1.17
CA PHE A 338 9.50 -5.18 0.34
C PHE A 338 8.57 -6.29 -0.17
N GLU A 339 7.73 -6.87 0.69
CA GLU A 339 6.70 -7.85 0.31
C GLU A 339 5.71 -7.30 -0.71
N ILE A 340 5.23 -6.07 -0.50
CA ILE A 340 4.33 -5.38 -1.44
C ILE A 340 5.01 -5.14 -2.79
N TYR A 341 6.32 -4.85 -2.81
CA TYR A 341 7.05 -4.71 -4.06
C TYR A 341 7.13 -6.00 -4.87
N LYS A 342 7.15 -7.19 -4.23
CA LYS A 342 7.04 -8.47 -4.95
C LYS A 342 5.72 -8.56 -5.73
N LEU A 343 4.61 -8.11 -5.13
CA LEU A 343 3.32 -8.04 -5.81
C LEU A 343 3.30 -6.94 -6.89
N PHE A 344 3.85 -5.76 -6.60
CA PHE A 344 3.93 -4.66 -7.58
C PHE A 344 4.75 -5.04 -8.81
N LEU A 345 5.79 -5.87 -8.68
CA LEU A 345 6.53 -6.39 -9.82
C LEU A 345 5.59 -7.11 -10.80
N LEU A 346 4.77 -8.03 -10.29
CA LEU A 346 3.79 -8.78 -11.08
C LEU A 346 2.75 -7.84 -11.71
N LEU A 347 2.19 -6.92 -10.93
CA LEU A 347 1.19 -5.97 -11.42
C LEU A 347 1.74 -5.06 -12.51
N LYS A 348 2.95 -4.52 -12.33
CA LYS A 348 3.60 -3.65 -13.32
C LYS A 348 3.92 -4.42 -14.61
N LYS A 349 4.41 -5.66 -14.49
CA LYS A 349 4.70 -6.51 -15.64
C LYS A 349 3.42 -6.86 -16.41
N ALA A 350 2.36 -7.28 -15.70
CA ALA A 350 1.08 -7.64 -16.30
C ALA A 350 0.41 -6.47 -17.03
N ASN A 351 0.57 -5.24 -16.52
CA ASN A 351 -0.01 -4.03 -17.13
C ASN A 351 0.93 -3.32 -18.13
N GLY A 352 2.00 -3.97 -18.61
CA GLY A 352 2.90 -3.40 -19.63
C GLY A 352 3.79 -2.24 -19.15
N HIS A 353 3.88 -2.01 -17.84
CA HIS A 353 4.68 -0.94 -17.23
C HIS A 353 6.16 -1.36 -17.07
N THR A 354 6.82 -1.67 -18.20
CA THR A 354 8.16 -2.29 -18.25
C THR A 354 9.24 -1.54 -17.48
N LYS A 355 9.32 -0.20 -17.60
CA LYS A 355 10.28 0.63 -16.85
C LYS A 355 10.12 0.46 -15.33
N TYR A 356 8.88 0.53 -14.85
CA TYR A 356 8.59 0.40 -13.43
C TYR A 356 8.76 -1.04 -12.93
N ALA A 357 8.42 -2.02 -13.76
CA ALA A 357 8.67 -3.43 -13.47
C ALA A 357 10.17 -3.70 -13.33
N TYR A 358 11.00 -3.20 -14.26
CA TYR A 358 12.44 -3.31 -14.21
C TYR A 358 13.04 -2.64 -12.96
N ALA A 359 12.63 -1.41 -12.64
CA ALA A 359 13.10 -0.74 -11.44
C ALA A 359 12.71 -1.48 -10.15
N THR A 360 11.54 -2.12 -10.12
CA THR A 360 11.08 -2.93 -8.98
C THR A 360 11.88 -4.24 -8.90
N LEU A 361 12.10 -4.90 -10.03
CA LEU A 361 12.91 -6.11 -10.12
C LEU A 361 14.33 -5.84 -9.65
N LEU A 362 14.97 -4.77 -10.15
CA LEU A 362 16.32 -4.38 -9.76
C LEU A 362 16.42 -4.09 -8.26
N TYR A 363 15.39 -3.45 -7.67
CA TYR A 363 15.33 -3.26 -6.23
C TYR A 363 15.28 -4.59 -5.46
N LEU A 364 14.44 -5.53 -5.89
CA LEU A 364 14.30 -6.85 -5.24
C LEU A 364 15.60 -7.67 -5.39
N VAL A 365 16.20 -7.70 -6.59
CA VAL A 365 17.46 -8.40 -6.86
C VAL A 365 18.61 -7.81 -6.04
N LYS A 366 18.67 -6.48 -5.89
CA LYS A 366 19.65 -5.84 -5.01
C LYS A 366 19.55 -6.35 -3.58
N ILE A 367 18.34 -6.42 -3.03
CA ILE A 367 18.14 -6.89 -1.66
C ILE A 367 18.38 -8.39 -1.50
N CYS A 368 17.99 -9.21 -2.48
CA CYS A 368 18.04 -10.67 -2.34
C CYS A 368 19.38 -11.31 -2.77
N SER A 369 20.21 -10.60 -3.53
CA SER A 369 21.40 -11.18 -4.16
C SER A 369 22.58 -10.22 -4.15
N ILE A 370 22.50 -9.10 -4.87
CA ILE A 370 23.68 -8.28 -5.20
C ILE A 370 24.31 -7.63 -3.97
N PHE A 371 23.50 -7.13 -3.03
CA PHE A 371 24.00 -6.43 -1.85
C PHE A 371 24.35 -7.40 -0.74
N SER A 372 25.36 -7.02 0.06
CA SER A 372 25.62 -7.69 1.33
C SER A 372 24.43 -7.56 2.28
N GLU A 373 24.35 -8.41 3.30
CA GLU A 373 23.25 -8.35 4.28
C GLU A 373 23.11 -6.96 4.89
N TYR A 374 24.26 -6.34 5.19
CA TYR A 374 24.34 -4.98 5.70
C TYR A 374 23.74 -3.94 4.74
N GLU A 375 24.16 -3.95 3.48
CA GLU A 375 23.70 -3.02 2.46
C GLU A 375 22.22 -3.23 2.10
N ALA A 376 21.78 -4.48 2.03
CA ALA A 376 20.39 -4.85 1.79
C ALA A 376 19.49 -4.36 2.93
N ASN A 377 19.92 -4.54 4.19
CA ASN A 377 19.21 -4.04 5.36
C ASN A 377 19.09 -2.50 5.32
N ARG A 378 20.19 -1.80 5.03
CA ARG A 378 20.19 -0.33 4.89
C ARG A 378 19.32 0.16 3.74
N LEU A 379 19.33 -0.52 2.60
CA LEU A 379 18.48 -0.17 1.45
C LEU A 379 17.00 -0.38 1.78
N LYS A 380 16.66 -1.46 2.49
CA LYS A 380 15.30 -1.84 2.84
C LYS A 380 14.66 -0.89 3.85
N TRP A 381 15.37 -0.59 4.94
CA TRP A 381 14.80 0.13 6.08
C TRP A 381 14.96 1.65 5.99
N ASN A 382 16.06 2.18 5.45
CA ASN A 382 16.28 3.64 5.42
C ASN A 382 15.68 4.29 4.17
N ARG A 383 14.42 4.00 3.84
CA ARG A 383 13.69 4.57 2.67
C ARG A 383 12.70 5.67 3.04
N PHE A 384 12.64 6.01 4.32
CA PHE A 384 11.59 6.81 4.93
C PHE A 384 12.15 8.05 5.60
N TYR A 385 11.37 9.13 5.57
CA TYR A 385 11.67 10.40 6.20
C TYR A 385 10.56 10.78 7.18
N ASN A 386 10.90 11.16 8.41
CA ASN A 386 9.93 11.58 9.41
C ASN A 386 10.16 13.07 9.75
N ASN A 387 9.26 13.95 9.29
CA ASN A 387 9.44 15.40 9.44
C ASN A 387 9.34 15.88 10.90
N HIS A 388 8.52 15.23 11.73
CA HIS A 388 8.13 15.76 13.04
C HIS A 388 8.28 14.76 14.20
N GLY A 389 8.65 13.51 13.92
CA GLY A 389 8.57 12.42 14.88
C GLY A 389 7.13 11.98 15.18
N GLY A 390 7.01 10.83 15.83
CA GLY A 390 5.78 10.10 16.09
C GLY A 390 5.57 8.91 15.15
N LYS A 391 4.79 7.94 15.62
CA LYS A 391 4.38 6.74 14.88
C LYS A 391 3.46 7.10 13.71
N GLY A 392 3.54 6.35 12.60
CA GLY A 392 2.68 6.58 11.44
C GLY A 392 2.92 7.89 10.68
N LYS A 393 4.03 8.61 10.94
CA LYS A 393 4.32 9.94 10.34
C LYS A 393 5.46 9.95 9.32
N ASN A 394 5.91 8.77 8.89
CA ASN A 394 6.92 8.66 7.86
C ASN A 394 6.34 8.97 6.46
N ILE A 395 7.16 9.56 5.60
CA ILE A 395 6.91 9.77 4.18
C ILE A 395 8.05 9.18 3.35
N PRO A 396 7.86 8.90 2.05
CA PRO A 396 8.96 8.48 1.19
C PRO A 396 10.04 9.57 1.08
N LEU A 397 11.31 9.18 0.98
CA LEU A 397 12.41 10.13 0.73
C LEU A 397 12.22 10.95 -0.56
N ASP A 398 11.66 10.29 -1.59
CA ASP A 398 11.28 10.89 -2.86
C ASP A 398 10.27 12.04 -2.67
N LEU A 399 9.26 11.84 -1.82
CA LEU A 399 8.26 12.87 -1.52
C LEU A 399 8.86 14.05 -0.73
N LYS A 400 9.76 13.80 0.22
CA LYS A 400 10.49 14.90 0.90
C LYS A 400 11.33 15.69 -0.12
N LYS A 401 11.94 15.01 -1.09
CA LYS A 401 12.70 15.66 -2.17
C LYS A 401 11.81 16.53 -3.04
N GLU A 402 10.62 16.05 -3.42
CA GLU A 402 9.63 16.83 -4.15
C GLU A 402 9.22 18.10 -3.38
N HIS A 403 8.97 17.97 -2.07
CA HIS A 403 8.65 19.12 -1.21
C HIS A 403 9.77 20.16 -1.19
N GLN A 404 11.02 19.72 -1.00
CA GLN A 404 12.19 20.61 -1.05
C GLN A 404 12.33 21.30 -2.42
N ASN A 405 12.23 20.53 -3.51
CA ASN A 405 12.32 21.08 -4.86
C ASN A 405 11.23 22.12 -5.12
N LYS A 406 10.01 21.89 -4.60
CA LYS A 406 8.92 22.85 -4.66
C LYS A 406 9.23 24.15 -3.90
N GLN A 407 9.75 24.08 -2.68
CA GLN A 407 10.10 25.28 -1.90
C GLN A 407 11.26 26.03 -2.53
N LEU A 408 12.31 25.32 -2.94
CA LEU A 408 13.47 25.89 -3.59
C LEU A 408 13.09 26.63 -4.89
N LYS A 409 12.22 26.03 -5.72
CA LYS A 409 11.68 26.71 -6.91
C LYS A 409 10.89 27.98 -6.58
N LYS A 410 10.22 28.07 -5.43
CA LYS A 410 9.56 29.33 -5.01
C LYS A 410 10.59 30.40 -4.66
N MET A 411 11.62 30.03 -3.92
CA MET A 411 12.70 30.95 -3.54
C MET A 411 13.44 31.47 -4.79
N TRP A 412 13.69 30.61 -5.77
CA TRP A 412 14.29 31.00 -7.05
C TRP A 412 13.40 31.92 -7.88
N ARG A 413 12.09 31.66 -7.93
CA ARG A 413 11.14 32.58 -8.58
C ARG A 413 11.18 33.97 -7.95
N ALA A 414 11.41 34.06 -6.63
CA ALA A 414 11.52 35.35 -5.94
C ALA A 414 12.82 36.10 -6.30
N LEU A 415 13.89 35.41 -6.69
CA LEU A 415 15.12 36.04 -7.20
C LEU A 415 14.94 36.63 -8.61
N GLY A 416 14.07 36.03 -9.43
CA GLY A 416 13.78 36.49 -10.78
C GLY A 416 15.06 36.61 -11.64
N PRO A 417 15.32 37.75 -12.29
CA PRO A 417 16.50 37.95 -13.15
C PRO A 417 17.84 37.80 -12.43
N ASN A 418 17.87 37.91 -11.10
CA ASN A 418 19.10 37.76 -10.35
C ASN A 418 19.53 36.29 -10.25
N LEU A 419 18.66 35.33 -10.53
CA LEU A 419 18.96 33.90 -10.36
C LEU A 419 20.21 33.49 -11.16
N ASN A 420 21.23 33.05 -10.42
CA ASN A 420 22.44 32.46 -10.97
C ASN A 420 22.90 31.32 -10.05
N GLU A 421 23.85 30.54 -10.53
CA GLU A 421 24.36 29.36 -9.81
C GLU A 421 24.78 29.68 -8.37
N LYS A 422 25.53 30.77 -8.16
CA LYS A 422 26.05 31.16 -6.85
C LYS A 422 24.93 31.48 -5.86
N ASN A 423 23.94 32.29 -6.24
CA ASN A 423 22.87 32.63 -5.32
C ASN A 423 21.81 31.53 -5.18
N ALA A 424 21.66 30.68 -6.20
CA ALA A 424 20.79 29.52 -6.12
C ALA A 424 21.37 28.47 -5.16
N ALA A 425 22.68 28.19 -5.24
CA ALA A 425 23.38 27.29 -4.33
C ALA A 425 23.31 27.81 -2.89
N ARG A 426 23.53 29.12 -2.71
CA ARG A 426 23.35 29.78 -1.42
C ARG A 426 21.94 29.61 -0.86
N LEU A 427 20.90 29.76 -1.68
CA LEU A 427 19.51 29.56 -1.22
C LEU A 427 19.22 28.09 -0.90
N ALA A 428 19.74 27.17 -1.71
CA ALA A 428 19.60 25.73 -1.47
C ALA A 428 20.23 25.31 -0.14
N GLY A 429 21.44 25.80 0.19
CA GLY A 429 22.08 25.52 1.47
C GLY A 429 21.45 26.19 2.69
N THR A 430 20.48 27.10 2.50
CA THR A 430 19.72 27.72 3.58
C THR A 430 18.31 27.15 3.74
N LEU A 431 17.91 26.21 2.89
CA LEU A 431 16.52 25.79 2.77
C LEU A 431 16.01 25.17 4.08
N ASP A 432 16.79 24.30 4.73
CA ASP A 432 16.42 23.71 6.02
C ASP A 432 16.29 24.75 7.14
N SER A 433 17.21 25.73 7.18
CA SER A 433 17.15 26.83 8.14
C SER A 433 15.92 27.71 7.92
N VAL A 434 15.57 27.99 6.66
CA VAL A 434 14.35 28.72 6.31
C VAL A 434 13.11 27.92 6.69
N GLU A 435 13.07 26.61 6.42
CA GLU A 435 11.95 25.74 6.85
C GLU A 435 11.78 25.75 8.37
N CYS A 436 12.88 25.69 9.13
CA CYS A 436 12.86 25.77 10.59
C CYS A 436 12.34 27.12 11.10
N ILE A 437 12.80 28.23 10.52
CA ILE A 437 12.32 29.57 10.88
C ILE A 437 10.84 29.71 10.56
N MET A 438 10.40 29.27 9.39
CA MET A 438 8.99 29.30 9.00
C MET A 438 8.13 28.51 9.99
N GLN A 439 8.54 27.30 10.38
CA GLN A 439 7.84 26.49 11.38
C GLN A 439 7.78 27.18 12.76
N SER A 440 8.86 27.84 13.18
CA SER A 440 8.89 28.59 14.45
C SER A 440 7.94 29.77 14.39
N VAL A 441 7.99 30.56 13.31
CA VAL A 441 7.11 31.72 13.11
C VAL A 441 5.65 31.27 13.08
N ASP A 442 5.33 30.21 12.35
CA ASP A 442 3.97 29.67 12.30
C ASP A 442 3.49 29.24 13.70
N LYS A 443 4.36 28.60 14.49
CA LYS A 443 4.06 28.21 15.87
C LYS A 443 3.82 29.42 16.78
N ASP A 444 4.69 30.43 16.71
CA ASP A 444 4.63 31.64 17.55
C ASP A 444 3.44 32.52 17.20
N CYS A 445 3.18 32.67 15.89
CA CYS A 445 2.02 33.38 15.39
C CYS A 445 0.71 32.61 15.59
N LYS A 446 0.76 31.40 16.19
CA LYS A 446 -0.37 30.46 16.29
C LYS A 446 -1.10 30.40 14.96
N VAL A 447 -0.34 30.35 13.86
CA VAL A 447 -0.85 30.04 12.55
C VAL A 447 -1.35 28.61 12.70
N THR A 448 -2.61 28.50 13.10
CA THR A 448 -3.38 27.31 12.82
C THR A 448 -3.25 27.20 11.31
N GLU A 449 -2.63 26.13 10.82
CA GLU A 449 -2.90 25.72 9.46
C GLU A 449 -4.40 25.89 9.32
N ARG A 450 -4.84 26.81 8.45
CA ARG A 450 -6.20 26.68 7.95
C ARG A 450 -6.12 25.30 7.34
N LYS A 451 -6.57 24.28 8.09
CA LYS A 451 -6.88 22.97 7.54
C LYS A 451 -7.74 23.39 6.39
N SER A 452 -7.18 23.39 5.18
CA SER A 452 -7.97 23.84 4.05
C SER A 452 -9.18 22.93 4.18
N HIS A 453 -10.37 23.51 4.36
CA HIS A 453 -11.58 22.73 4.40
C HIS A 453 -11.81 22.21 2.98
N ARG A 454 -10.87 21.45 2.43
CA ARG A 454 -11.15 20.35 1.51
C ARG A 454 -11.84 19.28 2.36
N ALA A 455 -13.05 19.63 2.78
CA ALA A 455 -14.13 18.75 3.12
C ALA A 455 -13.79 17.59 4.09
N VAL A 456 -13.27 17.91 5.28
CA VAL A 456 -13.19 16.92 6.38
C VAL A 456 -14.60 16.47 6.85
N PRO A 457 -15.62 17.35 6.92
CA PRO A 457 -16.99 16.91 7.20
C PRO A 457 -17.61 16.05 6.08
N LYS A 458 -17.09 16.08 4.85
CA LYS A 458 -17.57 15.21 3.76
C LYS A 458 -16.91 13.84 3.74
N LYS A 459 -15.90 13.52 4.56
CA LYS A 459 -15.25 12.19 4.41
C LYS A 459 -16.19 11.08 4.88
N GLU A 460 -16.70 11.19 6.10
CA GLU A 460 -17.66 10.23 6.65
C GLU A 460 -18.96 10.26 5.84
N GLU A 461 -19.51 11.44 5.60
CA GLU A 461 -20.74 11.60 4.81
C GLU A 461 -20.60 11.05 3.37
N ALA A 462 -19.46 11.25 2.70
CA ALA A 462 -19.24 10.69 1.36
C ALA A 462 -19.07 9.16 1.40
N VAL A 463 -18.47 8.61 2.46
CA VAL A 463 -18.40 7.15 2.64
C VAL A 463 -19.81 6.59 2.86
N TYR A 464 -20.64 7.21 3.70
CA TYR A 464 -22.05 6.84 3.90
C TYR A 464 -22.89 6.99 2.61
N GLN A 465 -22.66 8.04 1.83
CA GLN A 465 -23.33 8.24 0.54
C GLN A 465 -22.91 7.18 -0.48
N LEU A 466 -21.60 6.96 -0.68
CA LEU A 466 -21.07 5.91 -1.57
C LEU A 466 -21.55 4.52 -1.17
N PHE A 467 -21.65 4.27 0.13
CA PHE A 467 -22.20 3.04 0.70
C PHE A 467 -23.63 2.77 0.20
N GLN A 468 -24.55 3.75 0.29
CA GLN A 468 -25.93 3.59 -0.21
C GLN A 468 -26.00 3.26 -1.71
N PHE A 469 -25.02 3.71 -2.50
CA PHE A 469 -24.92 3.38 -3.92
C PHE A 469 -24.30 1.99 -4.18
N GLN A 470 -23.39 1.52 -3.33
CA GLN A 470 -22.66 0.26 -3.50
C GLN A 470 -23.37 -0.97 -2.89
N VAL A 471 -24.22 -0.79 -1.88
CA VAL A 471 -25.04 -1.88 -1.31
C VAL A 471 -26.04 -2.42 -2.33
N LYS A 472 -26.62 -1.56 -3.20
CA LYS A 472 -27.58 -2.02 -4.22
C LYS A 472 -26.98 -3.07 -5.17
N PRO A 473 -25.78 -2.88 -5.77
CA PRO A 473 -25.10 -3.92 -6.55
C PRO A 473 -24.87 -5.24 -5.81
N PHE A 474 -24.39 -5.20 -4.56
CA PHE A 474 -24.12 -6.41 -3.77
C PHE A 474 -25.42 -7.11 -3.30
N ALA A 475 -26.43 -6.35 -2.89
CA ALA A 475 -27.70 -6.86 -2.38
C ALA A 475 -28.70 -7.28 -3.47
N MET A 476 -28.74 -6.60 -4.63
CA MET A 476 -29.68 -6.92 -5.72
C MET A 476 -29.37 -8.28 -6.37
N HIS A 477 -28.12 -8.73 -6.37
CA HIS A 477 -27.76 -10.03 -6.96
C HIS A 477 -27.78 -11.19 -5.95
N GLY A 478 -27.85 -10.91 -4.64
CA GLY A 478 -28.31 -11.88 -3.65
C GLY A 478 -29.81 -12.20 -3.81
N LEU A 479 -30.62 -11.22 -4.23
CA LEU A 479 -32.07 -11.34 -4.40
C LEU A 479 -32.52 -11.77 -5.80
N GLN A 480 -31.76 -11.49 -6.87
CA GLN A 480 -32.09 -11.94 -8.24
C GLN A 480 -31.70 -13.40 -8.55
N ARG A 481 -31.11 -14.14 -7.60
CA ARG A 481 -31.01 -15.60 -7.67
C ARG A 481 -32.22 -16.33 -7.05
N PHE A 482 -33.28 -15.59 -6.73
CA PHE A 482 -34.54 -16.11 -6.22
C PHE A 482 -35.72 -15.70 -7.11
N THR A 483 -35.75 -16.25 -8.32
CA THR A 483 -36.98 -16.67 -9.01
C THR A 483 -36.68 -17.93 -9.78
#